data_AF-A0A6B1BJT3-F1
#
_entry.id   AF-A0A6B1BJT3-F1
#
_cell.length_a   1.000
_cell.length_b   1.000
_cell.length_c   1.000
_cell.angle_alpha   90.00
_cell.angle_beta   90.00
_cell.angle_gamma   90.00
#
_symmetry.space_group_name_H-M   'P 1'
#
loop_
_entity.id
_entity.type
_entity.pdbx_description
1 polymer ?
#
loop_
_entity_poly.entity_id
_entity_poly.type
_entity_poly.pdbx_seq_one_letter_code
_entity_poly.pdbx_strand_id
1 'polypeptide(L)'
;MLEYALQSKVLITTPVTLLAFLKAVAYGWQQQAVSENARQIAAVGKELYQRITPFFRHLNNLRRHIDQTVESYNQSIGSLERRVLPSVQRLQELDVGDNELDAPQTIDQRTRSLPEALE
;
A
#
# COMPACT_ATOMS: atom_id res chain seq x y z
N MET A 1 -34.83 45.51 31.83
CA MET A 1 -33.82 46.28 31.07
C MET A 1 -32.82 45.38 30.35
N LEU A 2 -32.26 44.35 31.00
CA LEU A 2 -31.30 43.44 30.36
C LEU A 2 -31.90 42.65 29.19
N GLU A 3 -33.11 42.07 29.33
CA GLU A 3 -33.76 41.38 28.20
C GLU A 3 -34.05 42.31 27.02
N TYR A 4 -34.43 43.57 27.26
CA TYR A 4 -34.69 44.55 26.20
C TYR A 4 -33.41 44.90 25.41
N ALA A 5 -32.28 45.06 26.12
CA ALA A 5 -30.99 45.31 25.49
C ALA A 5 -30.53 44.09 24.67
N LEU A 6 -30.70 42.87 25.19
CA LEU A 6 -30.38 41.62 24.50
C LEU A 6 -31.22 41.42 23.23
N GLN A 7 -32.53 41.71 23.30
CA GLN A 7 -33.40 41.70 22.11
C GLN A 7 -32.95 42.71 21.05
N SER A 8 -32.35 43.82 21.48
CA SER A 8 -31.79 44.85 20.61
C SER A 8 -30.33 44.58 20.20
N LYS A 9 -29.79 43.38 20.49
CA LYS A 9 -28.39 42.99 20.24
C LYS A 9 -27.33 43.86 20.95
N VAL A 10 -27.70 44.48 22.06
CA VAL A 10 -26.81 45.27 22.92
C VAL A 10 -26.57 44.53 24.23
N LEU A 11 -25.31 44.17 24.50
CA LEU A 11 -24.93 43.54 25.77
C LEU A 11 -24.25 44.56 26.67
N ILE A 12 -24.84 44.81 27.85
CA ILE A 12 -24.19 45.62 28.89
C ILE A 12 -23.12 44.75 29.55
N THR A 13 -21.87 45.20 29.47
CA THR A 13 -20.71 44.41 29.88
C THR A 13 -19.76 45.23 30.75
N THR A 14 -19.11 44.56 31.71
CA THR A 14 -17.96 45.07 32.42
C THR A 14 -16.69 44.59 31.71
N PRO A 15 -15.52 45.22 31.91
CA PRO A 15 -14.28 44.78 31.27
C PRO A 15 -13.98 43.28 31.46
N VAL A 16 -14.35 42.72 32.61
CA VAL A 16 -14.18 41.29 32.92
C VAL A 16 -15.14 40.41 32.11
N THR A 17 -16.42 40.79 31.98
CA THR A 17 -17.37 39.97 31.22
C THR A 17 -17.09 40.03 29.72
N LEU A 18 -16.63 41.16 29.19
CA LEU A 18 -16.20 41.27 27.80
C LEU A 18 -15.01 40.34 27.51
N LEU A 19 -14.01 40.35 28.40
CA LEU A 19 -12.85 39.46 28.28
C LEU A 19 -13.26 37.98 28.32
N ALA A 20 -14.22 37.62 29.17
CA ALA A 20 -14.76 36.26 29.24
C ALA A 20 -15.47 35.85 27.93
N PHE A 21 -16.28 36.73 27.33
CA PHE A 21 -16.93 36.46 26.04
C PHE A 21 -15.92 36.34 24.89
N LEU A 22 -14.92 37.23 24.82
CA LEU A 22 -13.87 37.14 23.80
C LEU A 22 -13.06 35.84 23.93
N LYS A 23 -12.75 35.40 25.15
CA LYS A 23 -12.14 34.08 25.38
C LYS A 23 -13.04 32.95 24.92
N ALA A 24 -14.34 33.00 25.23
CA ALA A 24 -15.29 31.99 24.78
C ALA A 24 -15.39 31.91 23.24
N VAL A 25 -15.38 33.05 22.54
CA VAL A 25 -15.32 33.10 21.07
C VAL A 25 -14.00 32.52 20.55
N ALA A 26 -12.87 32.89 21.15
CA ALA A 26 -11.56 32.35 20.76
C ALA A 26 -11.49 30.82 20.94
N TYR A 27 -12.00 30.31 22.06
CA TYR A 27 -12.14 28.86 22.28
C TYR A 27 -13.10 28.22 21.28
N GLY A 28 -14.21 28.88 20.95
CA GLY A 28 -15.16 28.42 19.93
C GLY A 28 -14.51 28.25 18.55
N TRP A 29 -13.69 29.23 18.13
CA TRP A 29 -12.94 29.14 16.86
C TRP A 29 -11.87 28.05 16.88
N GLN A 30 -11.15 27.87 18.00
CA GLN A 30 -10.20 26.78 18.14
C GLN A 30 -10.89 25.42 18.04
N GLN A 31 -12.03 25.24 18.70
CA GLN A 31 -12.81 24.00 18.65
C GLN A 31 -13.34 23.72 17.25
N GLN A 32 -13.80 24.76 16.53
CA GLN A 32 -14.24 24.64 15.16
C GLN A 32 -13.09 24.22 14.22
N ALA A 33 -11.91 24.81 14.38
CA ALA A 33 -10.73 24.45 13.59
C ALA A 33 -10.29 22.99 13.82
N VAL A 34 -10.31 22.52 15.08
CA VAL A 34 -10.00 21.11 15.41
C VAL A 34 -11.03 20.15 14.79
N SER A 35 -12.31 20.50 14.86
CA SER A 35 -13.39 19.71 14.27
C SER A 35 -13.27 19.61 12.73
N GLU A 36 -12.95 20.72 12.09
CA GLU A 36 -12.75 20.77 10.64
C GLU A 36 -11.52 19.96 10.21
N ASN A 37 -10.40 20.11 10.90
CA ASN A 37 -9.19 19.31 10.65
C ASN A 37 -9.48 17.80 10.82
N ALA A 38 -10.23 17.41 11.86
CA ALA A 38 -10.61 16.02 12.06
C ALA A 38 -11.46 15.46 10.90
N ARG A 39 -12.40 16.27 10.38
CA ARG A 39 -13.18 15.89 9.18
C ARG A 39 -12.31 15.72 7.95
N GLN A 40 -11.36 16.62 7.73
CA GLN A 40 -10.43 16.56 6.60
C GLN A 40 -9.53 15.32 6.70
N ILE A 41 -8.98 15.03 7.88
CA ILE A 41 -8.20 13.81 8.14
C ILE A 41 -9.04 12.56 7.85
N ALA A 42 -10.30 12.52 8.30
CA ALA A 42 -11.19 11.40 8.03
C ALA A 42 -11.47 11.22 6.53
N ALA A 43 -11.66 12.33 5.80
CA ALA A 43 -11.87 12.30 4.35
C ALA A 43 -10.63 11.75 3.61
N VAL A 44 -9.45 12.29 3.90
CA VAL A 44 -8.18 11.82 3.32
C VAL A 44 -7.89 10.36 3.70
N GLY A 45 -8.16 9.97 4.95
CA GLY A 45 -8.00 8.60 5.41
C GLY A 45 -8.92 7.63 4.66
N LYS A 46 -10.18 8.01 4.43
CA LYS A 46 -11.13 7.22 3.64
C LYS A 46 -10.67 7.07 2.19
N GLU A 47 -10.21 8.15 1.57
CA GLU A 47 -9.67 8.12 0.21
C GLU A 47 -8.45 7.21 0.10
N LEU A 48 -7.52 7.30 1.06
CA LEU A 48 -6.35 6.42 1.13
C LEU A 48 -6.78 4.95 1.21
N TYR A 49 -7.74 4.61 2.08
CA TYR A 49 -8.23 3.24 2.23
C TYR A 49 -8.87 2.69 0.94
N GLN A 50 -9.61 3.55 0.23
CA GLN A 50 -10.20 3.21 -1.07
C GLN A 50 -9.13 2.93 -2.14
N ARG A 51 -7.98 3.62 -2.08
CA ARG A 51 -6.86 3.44 -3.02
C ARG A 51 -5.95 2.25 -2.66
N ILE A 52 -5.66 2.03 -1.37
CA ILE A 52 -4.72 0.99 -0.93
C ILE A 52 -5.29 -0.43 -1.12
N THR A 53 -6.60 -0.58 -0.96
CA THR A 53 -7.29 -1.87 -1.08
C THR A 53 -7.10 -2.51 -2.48
N PRO A 54 -7.42 -1.84 -3.61
CA PRO A 54 -7.16 -2.39 -4.93
C PRO A 54 -5.65 -2.52 -5.22
N PHE A 55 -4.82 -1.62 -4.70
CA PHE A 55 -3.37 -1.72 -4.86
C PHE A 55 -2.80 -3.02 -4.25
N PHE A 56 -3.20 -3.38 -3.03
CA PHE A 56 -2.82 -4.66 -2.42
C PHE A 56 -3.35 -5.87 -3.19
N ARG A 57 -4.54 -5.76 -3.79
CA ARG A 57 -5.04 -6.81 -4.71
C ARG A 57 -4.13 -6.98 -5.93
N HIS A 58 -3.68 -5.88 -6.54
CA HIS A 58 -2.74 -5.92 -7.66
C HIS A 58 -1.39 -6.53 -7.26
N LEU A 59 -0.86 -6.17 -6.08
CA LEU A 59 0.38 -6.77 -5.56
C LEU A 59 0.23 -8.29 -5.31
N ASN A 60 -0.88 -8.72 -4.71
CA ASN A 60 -1.15 -10.14 -4.50
C ASN A 60 -1.27 -10.92 -5.80
N ASN A 61 -1.91 -10.32 -6.82
CA ASN A 61 -1.97 -10.92 -8.14
C ASN A 61 -0.57 -10.99 -8.76
N LEU A 62 0.24 -9.93 -8.69
CA LEU A 62 1.60 -9.93 -9.20
C LEU A 62 2.44 -11.04 -8.56
N ARG A 63 2.37 -11.20 -7.23
CA ARG A 63 3.03 -12.29 -6.51
C ARG A 63 2.69 -13.66 -7.13
N ARG A 64 1.39 -13.95 -7.31
CA ARG A 64 0.95 -15.23 -7.88
C ARG A 64 1.51 -15.49 -9.29
N HIS A 65 1.57 -14.47 -10.13
CA HIS A 65 2.13 -14.61 -11.48
C HIS A 65 3.64 -14.87 -11.45
N ILE A 66 4.37 -14.25 -10.53
CA ILE A 66 5.80 -14.53 -10.34
C ILE A 66 6.00 -15.97 -9.86
N ASP A 67 5.21 -16.42 -8.86
CA ASP A 67 5.26 -17.80 -8.38
C ASP A 67 5.02 -18.81 -9.52
N GLN A 68 4.02 -18.57 -10.37
CA GLN A 68 3.72 -19.39 -11.55
C GLN A 68 4.84 -19.36 -12.61
N THR A 69 5.48 -18.21 -12.79
CA THR A 69 6.61 -18.05 -13.73
C THR A 69 7.79 -18.87 -13.25
N VAL A 70 8.12 -18.82 -11.96
CA VAL A 70 9.17 -19.62 -11.35
C VAL A 70 8.86 -21.12 -11.45
N GLU A 71 7.61 -21.53 -11.21
CA GLU A 71 7.18 -22.91 -11.38
C GLU A 71 7.40 -23.40 -12.82
N SER A 72 6.96 -22.60 -13.80
CA SER A 72 7.09 -22.93 -15.23
C SER A 72 8.57 -23.01 -15.67
N TYR A 73 9.42 -22.12 -15.14
CA TYR A 73 10.87 -22.18 -15.34
C TYR A 73 11.45 -23.49 -14.79
N ASN A 74 11.10 -23.85 -13.54
CA ASN A 74 11.58 -25.08 -12.91
C ASN A 74 11.14 -26.34 -13.66
N GLN A 75 9.89 -26.37 -14.17
CA GLN A 75 9.42 -27.47 -15.03
C GLN A 75 10.22 -27.58 -16.33
N SER A 76 10.58 -26.44 -16.92
CA SER A 76 11.38 -26.38 -18.16
C SER A 76 12.79 -26.92 -17.93
N ILE A 77 13.45 -26.51 -16.85
CA ILE A 77 14.76 -27.05 -16.45
C ILE A 77 14.67 -28.55 -16.17
N GLY A 78 13.65 -29.00 -15.43
CA GLY A 78 13.45 -30.43 -15.18
C GLY A 78 13.20 -31.25 -16.45
N SER A 79 12.59 -30.67 -17.49
CA SER A 79 12.43 -31.31 -18.80
C SER A 79 13.74 -31.38 -19.57
N LEU A 80 14.52 -30.28 -19.56
CA LEU A 80 15.85 -30.21 -20.14
C LEU A 80 16.75 -31.32 -19.57
N GLU A 81 16.82 -31.44 -18.24
CA GLU A 81 17.63 -32.43 -17.54
C GLU A 81 17.22 -33.88 -17.85
N ARG A 82 15.92 -34.17 -17.86
CA ARG A 82 15.43 -35.55 -18.01
C ARG A 82 15.37 -36.03 -19.45
N ARG A 83 15.19 -35.13 -20.42
CA ARG A 83 14.89 -35.50 -21.81
C ARG A 83 15.95 -35.03 -22.80
N VAL A 84 16.42 -33.80 -22.65
CA VAL A 84 17.31 -33.17 -23.64
C VAL A 84 18.77 -33.54 -23.35
N LEU A 85 19.27 -33.34 -22.13
CA LEU A 85 20.66 -33.62 -21.79
C LEU A 85 21.09 -35.07 -22.10
N PRO A 86 20.31 -36.12 -21.81
CA PRO A 86 20.69 -37.49 -22.17
C PRO A 86 20.73 -37.73 -23.68
N SER A 87 19.91 -36.99 -24.44
CA SER A 87 19.89 -37.08 -25.91
C SER A 87 21.09 -36.38 -26.53
N VAL A 88 21.51 -35.23 -25.96
CA VAL A 88 22.76 -34.56 -26.31
C VAL A 88 23.96 -35.45 -26.02
N GLN A 89 24.02 -36.06 -24.83
CA GLN A 89 25.10 -36.99 -24.46
C GLN A 89 25.22 -38.14 -25.46
N ARG A 90 24.10 -38.78 -25.84
CA ARG A 90 24.09 -39.82 -26.88
C ARG A 90 24.57 -39.34 -28.25
N LEU A 91 24.30 -38.09 -28.63
CA LEU A 91 24.80 -37.53 -29.89
C LEU A 91 26.30 -37.24 -29.85
N GLN A 92 26.80 -36.79 -28.70
CA GLN A 92 28.24 -36.60 -28.47
C GLN A 92 28.99 -37.94 -28.51
N GLU A 93 28.42 -39.01 -27.94
CA GLU A 93 28.97 -40.37 -28.03
C GLU A 93 29.07 -40.89 -29.47
N LEU A 94 28.21 -40.41 -30.36
CA LEU A 94 28.17 -40.79 -31.78
C LEU A 94 29.03 -39.86 -32.67
N ASP A 95 29.73 -38.88 -32.09
CA ASP A 95 30.55 -37.90 -32.80
C ASP A 95 29.76 -37.04 -33.81
N VAL A 96 28.46 -36.82 -33.54
CA VAL A 96 27.54 -36.07 -34.43
C VAL A 96 27.32 -34.62 -33.97
N GLY A 97 28.06 -34.14 -32.96
CA GLY A 97 27.85 -32.81 -32.37
C GLY A 97 29.15 -32.07 -32.08
N ASP A 98 29.46 -31.05 -32.88
CA ASP A 98 30.70 -30.25 -32.82
C ASP A 98 30.63 -29.03 -31.88
N ASN A 99 29.45 -28.69 -31.34
CA ASN A 99 29.27 -27.47 -30.56
C ASN A 99 29.09 -27.75 -29.07
N GLU A 100 29.93 -27.12 -28.24
CA GLU A 100 29.80 -27.08 -26.79
C GLU A 100 28.52 -26.31 -26.41
N LEU A 101 27.62 -26.94 -25.66
CA LEU A 101 26.37 -26.30 -25.24
C LEU A 101 26.62 -25.50 -23.97
N ASP A 102 26.38 -24.18 -24.03
CA ASP A 102 26.35 -23.35 -22.84
C ASP A 102 25.20 -23.77 -21.91
N ALA A 103 25.54 -24.14 -20.68
CA ALA A 103 24.55 -24.48 -19.67
C ALA A 103 23.71 -23.23 -19.30
N PRO A 104 22.38 -23.35 -19.23
CA PRO A 104 21.54 -22.23 -18.80
C PRO A 104 21.89 -21.82 -17.36
N GLN A 105 21.94 -20.52 -17.10
CA GLN A 105 22.13 -20.00 -15.75
C GLN A 105 20.89 -20.27 -14.89
N THR A 106 21.11 -20.82 -13.69
CA THR A 106 20.04 -21.13 -12.73
C THR A 106 19.56 -19.86 -12.02
N ILE A 107 18.25 -19.65 -11.96
CA ILE A 107 17.63 -18.63 -11.11
C ILE A 107 17.14 -19.30 -9.83
N ASP A 108 17.87 -19.14 -8.72
CA ASP A 108 17.49 -19.67 -7.40
C ASP A 108 17.00 -18.56 -6.46
N GLN A 109 16.04 -17.75 -6.94
CA GLN A 109 15.43 -16.67 -6.16
C GLN A 109 13.94 -16.95 -5.94
N ARG A 110 13.55 -17.16 -4.69
CA ARG A 110 12.15 -17.16 -4.25
C ARG A 110 11.70 -15.74 -3.93
N THR A 111 10.45 -15.41 -4.21
CA THR A 111 9.87 -14.13 -3.78
C THR A 111 9.88 -14.02 -2.26
N ARG A 112 10.36 -12.89 -1.74
CA ARG A 112 10.34 -12.60 -0.29
C ARG A 112 8.88 -12.61 0.20
N SER A 113 8.59 -13.40 1.23
CA SER A 113 7.28 -13.39 1.89
C SER A 113 7.09 -12.08 2.67
N LEU A 114 5.85 -11.58 2.69
CA LEU A 114 5.47 -10.51 3.60
C LEU A 114 5.47 -11.07 5.04
N PRO A 115 6.02 -10.34 6.02
CA PRO A 115 5.92 -10.74 7.42
C PRO A 115 4.45 -10.76 7.85
N GLU A 116 4.11 -11.77 8.66
CA GLU A 116 2.75 -12.10 9.16
C GLU A 116 2.10 -10.95 9.97
N ALA A 117 2.89 -9.94 10.37
CA ALA A 117 2.48 -8.81 11.21
C ALA A 117 1.56 -7.76 10.52
N LEU A 118 0.94 -8.09 9.39
CA LEU A 118 -0.01 -7.23 8.68
C LEU A 118 -1.42 -7.84 8.55
N GLU A 119 -1.68 -8.98 9.20
CA GLU A 119 -3.04 -9.53 9.39
C GLU A 119 -3.69 -9.05 10.70
#